data_AF-A0A1M7PUL9-F1
#
_entry.id   AF-A0A1M7PUL9-F1
#
_cell.length_a   1.000
_cell.length_b   1.000
_cell.length_c   1.000
_cell.angle_alpha   90.00
_cell.angle_beta   90.00
_cell.angle_gamma   90.00
#
_symmetry.space_group_name_H-M   'P 1'
#
loop_
_entity.id
_entity.type
_entity.pdbx_description
1 polymer ?
#
loop_
_entity_poly.entity_id
_entity_poly.type
_entity_poly.pdbx_seq_one_letter_code
_entity_poly.pdbx_strand_id
1 'polypeptide(L)'
;MQVCPNAKCKKTFIAYYYQSGSSIHYDDRTTQGELIGKEFSETINSISDGFVTIYNQAFSAEQQNLTEICGVGYRKALEFLIKDYLIKNNPELTEKVEKKLLGACIAEYIDDSRIKSVAKRAVWLGNDETHYIRKWEGRNLADLKKLIELTVHWIEMEFLTMSFEIEMPE
;
A
#
# COMPACT_ATOMS: atom_id res chain seq x y z
N MET A 1 -12.65 -30.72 -1.53
CA MET A 1 -11.34 -30.11 -1.23
C MET A 1 -10.26 -31.04 -1.78
N GLN A 2 -9.42 -30.56 -2.70
CA GLN A 2 -8.44 -31.38 -3.42
C GLN A 2 -7.02 -31.14 -2.89
N VAL A 3 -6.13 -32.09 -3.13
CA VAL A 3 -4.72 -32.03 -2.70
C VAL A 3 -3.82 -32.18 -3.92
N CYS A 4 -2.76 -31.37 -4.00
CA CYS A 4 -1.79 -31.46 -5.08
C CYS A 4 -1.19 -32.88 -5.14
N PRO A 5 -1.25 -33.59 -6.29
CA PRO A 5 -0.78 -34.97 -6.39
C PRO A 5 0.75 -35.10 -6.31
N ASN A 6 1.48 -33.98 -6.42
CA ASN A 6 2.92 -33.97 -6.22
C ASN A 6 3.24 -34.32 -4.76
N ALA A 7 3.95 -35.43 -4.56
CA ALA A 7 4.32 -35.97 -3.25
C ALA A 7 5.12 -34.99 -2.36
N LYS A 8 5.78 -33.97 -2.94
CA LYS A 8 6.47 -32.91 -2.21
C LYS A 8 5.58 -31.73 -1.86
N CYS A 9 4.58 -31.40 -2.69
CA CYS A 9 3.75 -30.22 -2.50
C CYS A 9 2.65 -30.48 -1.47
N LYS A 10 1.77 -31.47 -1.73
CA LYS A 10 0.63 -31.85 -0.87
C LYS A 10 -0.25 -30.68 -0.37
N LYS A 11 -0.16 -29.50 -1.01
CA LYS A 11 -0.99 -28.35 -0.67
C LYS A 11 -2.43 -28.60 -1.09
N THR A 12 -3.34 -28.14 -0.25
CA THR A 12 -4.77 -28.21 -0.49
C THR A 12 -5.23 -27.06 -1.37
N PHE A 13 -6.19 -27.32 -2.27
CA PHE A 13 -6.83 -26.31 -3.10
C PHE A 13 -8.30 -26.68 -3.39
N ILE A 14 -9.04 -25.70 -3.90
CA ILE A 14 -10.38 -25.85 -4.45
C ILE A 14 -10.23 -25.67 -5.96
N ALA A 15 -10.78 -26.58 -6.75
CA ALA A 15 -10.90 -26.45 -8.20
C ALA A 15 -12.33 -26.04 -8.55
N TYR A 16 -12.47 -25.14 -9.51
CA TYR A 16 -13.78 -24.76 -10.04
C TYR A 16 -14.16 -25.69 -11.19
N TYR A 17 -15.45 -26.02 -11.25
CA TYR A 17 -16.02 -26.91 -12.25
C TYR A 17 -17.30 -26.30 -12.79
N TYR A 18 -17.57 -26.52 -14.08
CA TYR A 18 -18.85 -26.18 -14.69
C TYR A 18 -19.51 -27.43 -15.29
N GLN A 19 -20.82 -27.42 -15.38
CA GLN A 19 -21.60 -28.52 -15.94
C GLN A 19 -22.00 -28.21 -17.38
N SER A 20 -21.77 -29.15 -18.29
CA SER A 20 -22.25 -29.11 -19.67
C SER A 20 -23.02 -30.38 -19.95
N GLY A 21 -24.36 -30.29 -19.97
CA GLY A 21 -25.24 -31.46 -20.03
C GLY A 21 -25.09 -32.36 -18.81
N SER A 22 -24.71 -33.63 -19.02
CA SER A 22 -24.42 -34.61 -17.97
C SER A 22 -22.94 -34.65 -17.53
N SER A 23 -22.07 -33.88 -18.19
CA SER A 23 -20.63 -33.89 -17.93
C SER A 23 -20.21 -32.74 -17.02
N ILE A 24 -19.28 -33.02 -16.11
CA ILE A 24 -18.62 -32.01 -15.26
C ILE A 24 -17.24 -31.73 -15.84
N HIS A 25 -16.99 -30.48 -16.19
CA HIS A 25 -15.73 -30.02 -16.78
C HIS A 25 -14.97 -29.17 -15.78
N TYR A 26 -13.65 -29.38 -15.72
CA TYR A 26 -12.76 -28.51 -14.97
C TYR A 26 -12.66 -27.16 -15.68
N ASP A 27 -12.72 -26.09 -14.89
CA ASP A 27 -12.81 -24.71 -15.37
C ASP A 27 -11.42 -24.03 -15.47
N ASP A 28 -10.34 -24.80 -15.41
CA ASP A 28 -8.96 -24.31 -15.40
C ASP A 28 -8.62 -23.28 -14.30
N ARG A 29 -9.53 -23.12 -13.33
CA ARG A 29 -9.40 -22.22 -12.18
C ARG A 29 -9.28 -23.02 -10.90
N THR A 30 -8.35 -22.57 -10.05
CA THR A 30 -8.25 -23.01 -8.65
C THR A 30 -8.45 -21.82 -7.73
N THR A 31 -8.87 -22.06 -6.48
CA THR A 31 -8.91 -21.02 -5.46
C THR A 31 -7.51 -20.46 -5.26
N GLN A 32 -7.42 -19.15 -5.41
CA GLN A 32 -6.47 -18.37 -4.67
C GLN A 32 -7.24 -17.94 -3.43
N GLY A 33 -6.69 -18.17 -2.22
CA GLY A 33 -7.38 -17.75 -1.00
C GLY A 33 -7.73 -16.27 -1.09
N GLU A 34 -8.92 -15.89 -0.65
CA GLU A 34 -9.28 -14.47 -0.56
C GLU A 34 -8.48 -13.86 0.58
N LEU A 35 -7.50 -13.04 0.20
CA LEU A 35 -6.67 -12.31 1.15
C LEU A 35 -7.45 -11.04 1.54
N ILE A 36 -7.85 -11.00 2.81
CA ILE A 36 -8.59 -9.87 3.37
C ILE A 36 -7.64 -8.66 3.38
N GLY A 37 -7.99 -7.65 2.60
CA GLY A 37 -7.28 -6.38 2.53
C GLY A 37 -7.48 -5.54 3.79
N LYS A 38 -6.67 -4.49 3.92
CA LYS A 38 -6.91 -3.40 4.87
C LYS A 38 -7.91 -2.43 4.25
N GLU A 39 -8.95 -2.09 5.01
CA GLU A 39 -9.86 -1.00 4.68
C GLU A 39 -9.24 0.34 5.10
N PHE A 40 -9.41 1.34 4.24
CA PHE A 40 -8.99 2.72 4.47
C PHE A 40 -10.22 3.62 4.46
N SER A 41 -10.11 4.80 5.12
CA SER A 41 -11.20 5.77 5.16
C SER A 41 -11.57 6.27 3.75
N GLU A 42 -12.81 6.76 3.61
CA GLU A 42 -13.27 7.39 2.36
C GLU A 42 -12.37 8.55 1.93
N THR A 43 -11.88 9.34 2.89
CA THR A 43 -10.91 10.42 2.66
C THR A 43 -9.68 9.89 1.93
N ILE A 44 -9.05 8.82 2.43
CA ILE A 44 -7.85 8.23 1.81
C ILE A 44 -8.16 7.60 0.46
N ASN A 45 -9.28 6.88 0.35
CA ASN A 45 -9.71 6.30 -0.93
C ASN A 45 -9.91 7.40 -2.00
N SER A 46 -10.43 8.57 -1.60
CA SER A 46 -10.62 9.72 -2.49
C SER A 46 -9.34 10.47 -2.85
N ILE A 47 -8.31 10.40 -1.99
CA ILE A 47 -7.00 11.01 -2.22
C ILE A 47 -6.17 10.13 -3.16
N SER A 48 -6.09 8.82 -2.89
CA SER A 48 -5.22 7.91 -3.64
C SER A 48 -5.75 6.48 -3.67
N ASP A 49 -6.55 6.15 -4.68
CA ASP A 49 -6.94 4.76 -4.98
C ASP A 49 -5.73 3.88 -5.35
N GLY A 50 -4.72 4.50 -5.99
CA GLY A 50 -3.45 3.86 -6.30
C GLY A 50 -2.72 3.38 -5.05
N PHE A 51 -2.67 4.20 -3.98
CA PHE A 51 -2.12 3.81 -2.68
C PHE A 51 -2.84 2.58 -2.12
N VAL A 52 -4.18 2.62 -2.09
CA VAL A 52 -5.01 1.55 -1.51
C VAL A 52 -4.77 0.23 -2.23
N THR A 53 -4.75 0.27 -3.56
CA THR A 53 -4.46 -0.90 -4.41
C THR A 53 -3.07 -1.48 -4.12
N ILE A 54 -2.04 -0.64 -4.15
CA ILE A 54 -0.64 -1.09 -3.99
C ILE A 54 -0.39 -1.57 -2.56
N TYR A 55 -0.93 -0.88 -1.55
CA TYR A 55 -0.81 -1.29 -0.15
C TYR A 55 -1.43 -2.66 0.06
N ASN A 56 -2.62 -2.91 -0.48
CA ASN A 56 -3.29 -4.20 -0.34
C ASN A 56 -2.60 -5.33 -1.11
N GLN A 57 -1.96 -5.04 -2.24
CA GLN A 57 -1.08 -6.01 -2.92
C GLN A 57 0.16 -6.34 -2.07
N ALA A 58 0.78 -5.33 -1.45
CA ALA A 58 1.91 -5.54 -0.55
C ALA A 58 1.51 -6.34 0.71
N PHE A 59 0.32 -6.06 1.25
CA PHE A 59 -0.25 -6.77 2.38
C PHE A 59 -0.59 -8.23 2.05
N SER A 60 -1.15 -8.48 0.87
CA SER A 60 -1.36 -9.83 0.34
C SER A 60 -0.04 -10.61 0.23
N ALA A 61 1.04 -9.97 -0.24
CA ALA A 61 2.36 -10.58 -0.29
C ALA A 61 2.90 -10.90 1.12
N GLU A 62 2.73 -9.99 2.08
CA GLU A 62 3.12 -10.20 3.49
C GLU A 62 2.35 -11.37 4.12
N GLN A 63 1.02 -11.45 3.92
CA GLN A 63 0.18 -12.55 4.42
C GLN A 63 0.60 -13.91 3.86
N GLN A 64 1.21 -13.93 2.67
CA GLN A 64 1.77 -15.12 2.05
C GLN A 64 3.24 -15.40 2.43
N ASN A 65 3.81 -14.63 3.37
CA ASN A 65 5.21 -14.69 3.80
C ASN A 65 6.22 -14.37 2.68
N LEU A 66 5.84 -13.56 1.69
CA LEU A 66 6.72 -13.08 0.62
C LEU A 66 7.51 -11.85 1.10
N THR A 67 8.34 -12.05 2.12
CA THR A 67 9.01 -10.97 2.88
C THR A 67 9.97 -10.12 2.06
N GLU A 68 10.57 -10.69 1.01
CA GLU A 68 11.54 -10.00 0.14
C GLU A 68 10.89 -8.99 -0.82
N ILE A 69 9.57 -9.05 -1.02
CA ILE A 69 8.87 -8.20 -1.99
C ILE A 69 7.83 -7.28 -1.36
N CYS A 70 7.27 -7.65 -0.20
CA CYS A 70 6.22 -6.85 0.43
C CYS A 70 6.77 -5.48 0.87
N GLY A 71 8.01 -5.41 1.37
CA GLY A 71 8.65 -4.15 1.75
C GLY A 71 8.75 -3.15 0.60
N VAL A 72 9.13 -3.62 -0.60
CA VAL A 72 9.16 -2.83 -1.83
C VAL A 72 7.76 -2.33 -2.21
N GLY A 73 6.76 -3.21 -2.09
CA GLY A 73 5.35 -2.87 -2.31
C GLY A 73 4.88 -1.74 -1.39
N TYR A 74 5.18 -1.84 -0.08
CA TYR A 74 4.84 -0.80 0.89
C TYR A 74 5.56 0.53 0.63
N ARG A 75 6.83 0.48 0.22
CA ARG A 75 7.56 1.67 -0.17
C ARG A 75 6.94 2.34 -1.38
N LYS A 76 6.48 1.56 -2.38
CA LYS A 76 5.75 2.06 -3.55
C LYS A 76 4.39 2.66 -3.14
N ALA A 77 3.65 2.00 -2.25
CA ALA A 77 2.38 2.52 -1.75
C ALA A 77 2.57 3.92 -1.13
N LEU A 78 3.56 4.08 -0.24
CA LEU A 78 3.88 5.38 0.36
C LEU A 78 4.16 6.47 -0.68
N GLU A 79 4.78 6.13 -1.81
CA GLU A 79 5.05 7.09 -2.88
C GLU A 79 3.77 7.61 -3.53
N PHE A 80 2.84 6.71 -3.84
CA PHE A 80 1.54 7.08 -4.39
C PHE A 80 0.78 7.97 -3.40
N LEU A 81 0.69 7.56 -2.13
CA LEU A 81 -0.01 8.34 -1.10
C LEU A 81 0.49 9.78 -1.03
N ILE A 82 1.81 9.97 -0.90
CA ILE A 82 2.39 11.31 -0.74
C ILE A 82 2.28 12.13 -2.02
N LYS A 83 2.53 11.54 -3.19
CA LYS A 83 2.48 12.29 -4.45
C LYS A 83 1.04 12.72 -4.75
N ASP A 84 0.07 11.83 -4.58
CA ASP A 84 -1.33 12.13 -4.80
C ASP A 84 -1.86 13.16 -3.78
N TYR A 85 -1.44 13.05 -2.51
CA TYR A 85 -1.70 14.07 -1.48
C TYR A 85 -1.19 15.46 -1.90
N LEU A 86 0.05 15.56 -2.38
CA LEU A 86 0.63 16.83 -2.84
C LEU A 86 -0.11 17.38 -4.07
N ILE A 87 -0.48 16.52 -5.01
CA ILE A 87 -1.22 16.92 -6.22
C ILE A 87 -2.63 17.40 -5.85
N LYS A 88 -3.27 16.76 -4.86
CA LYS A 88 -4.61 17.14 -4.39
C LYS A 88 -4.61 18.52 -3.76
N ASN A 89 -3.60 18.83 -2.95
CA ASN A 89 -3.46 20.13 -2.28
C ASN A 89 -2.92 21.22 -3.23
N ASN A 90 -2.09 20.85 -4.20
CA ASN A 90 -1.43 21.76 -5.14
C ASN A 90 -1.44 21.22 -6.57
N PRO A 91 -2.58 21.29 -7.30
CA PRO A 91 -2.69 20.76 -8.66
C PRO A 91 -1.66 21.35 -9.65
N GLU A 92 -1.20 22.57 -9.42
CA GLU A 92 -0.17 23.25 -10.20
C GLU A 92 1.22 22.60 -10.09
N LEU A 93 1.46 21.78 -9.06
CA LEU A 93 2.73 21.08 -8.85
C LEU A 93 2.79 19.70 -9.51
N THR A 94 1.71 19.25 -10.17
CA THR A 94 1.59 17.89 -10.74
C THR A 94 2.84 17.46 -11.53
N GLU A 95 3.23 18.22 -12.55
CA GLU A 95 4.37 17.87 -13.41
C GLU A 95 5.69 17.78 -12.62
N LYS A 96 5.85 18.63 -11.59
CA LYS A 96 7.04 18.63 -10.74
C LYS A 96 7.06 17.43 -9.79
N VAL A 97 5.92 17.11 -9.19
CA VAL A 97 5.77 16.02 -8.22
C VAL A 97 5.99 14.66 -8.90
N GLU A 98 5.46 14.46 -10.11
CA GLU A 98 5.61 13.21 -10.85
C GLU A 98 7.07 12.89 -11.20
N LYS A 99 7.81 13.90 -11.70
CA LYS A 99 9.19 13.74 -12.17
C LYS A 99 10.22 13.64 -11.04
N LYS A 100 9.87 14.08 -9.84
CA LYS A 100 10.81 14.22 -8.73
C LYS A 100 10.81 12.99 -7.82
N LEU A 101 11.98 12.76 -7.21
CA LEU A 101 12.14 11.68 -6.24
C LEU A 101 11.31 11.98 -4.99
N LEU A 102 10.67 10.96 -4.43
CA LEU A 102 9.76 11.11 -3.30
C LEU A 102 10.40 11.86 -2.11
N GLY A 103 11.66 11.53 -1.77
CA GLY A 103 12.35 12.19 -0.66
C GLY A 103 12.47 13.71 -0.84
N ALA A 104 12.62 14.18 -2.07
CA ALA A 104 12.68 15.60 -2.38
C ALA A 104 11.27 16.23 -2.41
N CYS A 105 10.26 15.50 -2.91
CA CYS A 105 8.86 15.96 -2.80
C CYS A 105 8.46 16.20 -1.35
N ILE A 106 8.78 15.28 -0.45
CA ILE A 106 8.50 15.41 0.99
C ILE A 106 9.25 16.60 1.60
N ALA A 107 10.52 16.81 1.22
CA ALA A 107 11.32 17.86 1.81
C ALA A 107 10.83 19.26 1.43
N GLU A 108 10.43 19.43 0.17
CA GLU A 108 10.16 20.74 -0.44
C GLU A 108 8.68 21.13 -0.42
N TYR A 109 7.74 20.18 -0.54
CA TYR A 109 6.33 20.50 -0.80
C TYR A 109 5.36 20.12 0.32
N ILE A 110 5.79 19.32 1.31
CA ILE A 110 4.94 19.08 2.49
C ILE A 110 5.17 20.21 3.48
N ASP A 111 4.13 20.92 3.91
CA ASP A 111 4.29 22.00 4.89
C ASP A 111 4.16 21.49 6.32
N ASP A 112 3.20 20.59 6.58
CA ASP A 112 3.00 20.03 7.91
C ASP A 112 4.25 19.26 8.39
N SER A 113 4.85 19.78 9.46
CA SER A 113 6.09 19.24 10.03
C SER A 113 5.94 17.81 10.54
N ARG A 114 4.74 17.40 10.97
CA ARG A 114 4.42 16.07 11.50
C ARG A 114 4.37 15.07 10.35
N ILE A 115 3.62 15.39 9.27
CA ILE A 115 3.59 14.59 8.03
C ILE A 115 5.00 14.44 7.47
N LYS A 116 5.72 15.56 7.29
CA LYS A 116 7.10 15.57 6.77
C LYS A 116 8.03 14.68 7.59
N SER A 117 7.91 14.72 8.92
CA SER A 117 8.74 13.96 9.85
C SER A 117 8.51 12.45 9.74
N VAL A 118 7.25 11.98 9.70
CA VAL A 118 6.94 10.55 9.59
C VAL A 118 7.22 10.02 8.18
N ALA A 119 6.88 10.78 7.14
CA ALA A 119 7.09 10.39 5.75
C ALA A 119 8.58 10.24 5.41
N LYS A 120 9.44 11.16 5.89
CA LYS A 120 10.91 11.04 5.70
C LYS A 120 11.46 9.74 6.29
N ARG A 121 11.02 9.36 7.49
CA ARG A 121 11.44 8.09 8.13
C ARG A 121 10.91 6.88 7.37
N ALA A 122 9.67 6.92 6.90
CA ALA A 122 9.06 5.86 6.11
C ALA A 122 9.81 5.64 4.78
N VAL A 123 10.19 6.73 4.09
CA VAL A 123 11.02 6.66 2.88
C VAL A 123 12.37 6.05 3.16
N TRP A 124 13.02 6.51 4.23
CA TRP A 124 14.35 6.05 4.57
C TRP A 124 14.35 4.54 4.88
N LEU A 125 13.39 4.07 5.68
CA LEU A 125 13.24 2.65 6.00
C LEU A 125 12.76 1.82 4.80
N GLY A 126 11.86 2.34 3.98
CA GLY A 126 11.41 1.61 2.79
C GLY A 126 12.46 1.55 1.68
N ASN A 127 13.44 2.46 1.64
CA ASN A 127 14.59 2.34 0.74
C ASN A 127 15.50 1.17 1.17
N ASP A 128 15.59 0.86 2.47
CA ASP A 128 16.34 -0.31 2.96
C ASP A 128 15.71 -1.64 2.49
N GLU A 129 14.40 -1.69 2.25
CA GLU A 129 13.72 -2.86 1.65
C GLU A 129 14.04 -3.03 0.16
N THR A 130 14.66 -2.05 -0.48
CA THR A 130 15.09 -2.11 -1.90
C THR A 130 16.60 -2.27 -2.08
N HIS A 131 17.37 -2.02 -1.03
CA HIS A 131 18.83 -2.05 -1.11
C HIS A 131 19.39 -3.43 -0.75
N TYR A 132 20.48 -3.81 -1.43
CA TYR A 132 21.19 -5.07 -1.15
C TYR A 132 21.74 -5.15 0.28
N ILE A 133 22.09 -4.00 0.87
CA ILE A 133 22.58 -3.89 2.25
C ILE A 133 21.60 -3.02 3.03
N ARG A 134 21.02 -3.58 4.10
CA ARG A 134 20.21 -2.83 5.06
C ARG A 134 21.11 -1.92 5.89
N LYS A 135 20.71 -0.65 6.02
CA LYS A 135 21.52 0.37 6.72
C LYS A 135 21.13 0.50 8.19
N TRP A 136 19.91 0.17 8.58
CA TRP A 136 19.52 0.14 10.00
C TRP A 136 19.36 -1.28 10.53
N GLU A 137 20.29 -1.64 11.40
CA GLU A 137 20.13 -2.82 12.26
C GLU A 137 19.08 -2.51 13.35
N GLY A 138 18.08 -3.37 13.50
CA GLY A 138 17.08 -3.29 14.57
C GLY A 138 15.74 -2.63 14.21
N ARG A 139 15.54 -2.16 12.97
CA ARG A 139 14.21 -1.80 12.44
C ARG A 139 13.75 -2.80 11.40
N ASN A 140 12.44 -2.98 11.29
CA ASN A 140 11.87 -4.00 10.40
C ASN A 140 10.64 -3.49 9.64
N LEU A 141 10.06 -4.38 8.84
CA LEU A 141 8.84 -4.13 8.06
C LEU A 141 7.68 -3.60 8.91
N ALA A 142 7.55 -4.04 10.17
CA ALA A 142 6.48 -3.57 11.05
C ALA A 142 6.66 -2.08 11.42
N ASP A 143 7.89 -1.60 11.59
CA ASP A 143 8.16 -0.18 11.78
C ASP A 143 7.81 0.64 10.53
N LEU A 144 8.09 0.11 9.33
CA LEU A 144 7.71 0.76 8.07
C LEU A 144 6.19 0.90 7.98
N LYS A 145 5.45 -0.17 8.25
CA LYS A 145 3.98 -0.16 8.24
C LYS A 145 3.41 0.85 9.24
N LYS A 146 3.96 0.93 10.45
CA LYS A 146 3.56 1.93 11.45
C LYS A 146 3.82 3.36 10.98
N LEU A 147 4.94 3.61 10.32
CA LEU A 147 5.25 4.95 9.78
C LEU A 147 4.32 5.33 8.62
N ILE A 148 3.98 4.38 7.75
CA ILE A 148 2.97 4.58 6.69
C ILE A 148 1.60 4.88 7.32
N GLU A 149 1.19 4.11 8.33
CA GLU A 149 -0.08 4.30 9.04
C GLU A 149 -0.15 5.66 9.75
N LEU A 150 0.92 6.10 10.41
CA LEU A 150 1.00 7.45 10.97
C LEU A 150 0.88 8.51 9.88
N THR A 151 1.50 8.30 8.73
CA THR A 151 1.41 9.23 7.59
C THR A 151 -0.03 9.34 7.10
N VAL A 152 -0.73 8.21 6.95
CA VAL A 152 -2.15 8.14 6.60
C VAL A 152 -2.98 8.94 7.60
N HIS A 153 -2.83 8.71 8.90
CA HIS A 153 -3.62 9.40 9.92
C HIS A 153 -3.39 10.91 9.95
N TRP A 154 -2.14 11.37 9.76
CA TRP A 154 -1.89 12.80 9.70
C TRP A 154 -2.53 13.47 8.48
N ILE A 155 -2.52 12.80 7.32
CA ILE A 155 -3.20 13.28 6.12
C ILE A 155 -4.72 13.31 6.34
N GLU A 156 -5.29 12.25 6.91
CA GLU A 156 -6.73 12.18 7.24
C GLU A 156 -7.15 13.33 8.17
N MET A 157 -6.38 13.58 9.23
CA MET A 157 -6.66 14.66 10.17
C MET A 157 -6.60 16.03 9.50
N GLU A 158 -5.64 16.27 8.61
CA GLU A 158 -5.54 17.52 7.87
C GLU A 158 -6.77 17.74 6.99
N PHE A 159 -7.15 16.75 6.18
CA PHE A 159 -8.31 16.85 5.29
C PHE A 159 -9.64 17.00 6.04
N LEU A 160 -9.80 16.30 7.17
CA LEU A 160 -10.99 16.43 8.00
C LEU A 160 -11.06 17.81 8.67
N THR A 161 -9.92 18.37 9.06
CA THR A 161 -9.88 19.74 9.61
C THR A 161 -10.30 20.74 8.53
N MET A 162 -9.72 20.63 7.33
CA MET A 162 -10.06 21.48 6.20
C MET A 162 -11.53 21.38 5.79
N SER A 163 -12.15 20.19 5.86
CA SER A 163 -13.58 20.05 5.53
C SER A 163 -14.46 20.83 6.50
N PHE A 164 -14.17 20.79 7.81
CA PHE A 164 -14.92 21.57 8.80
C PHE A 164 -14.69 23.08 8.65
N GLU A 165 -13.48 23.52 8.31
CA GLU A 165 -13.19 24.94 8.04
C GLU A 165 -14.00 25.49 6.85
N ILE A 166 -14.28 24.65 5.85
CA ILE A 166 -15.11 25.01 4.69
C ILE A 166 -16.60 24.95 5.03
N GLU A 167 -17.04 23.91 5.74
CA GLU A 167 -18.45 23.70 6.09
C GLU A 167 -18.94 24.66 7.19
N MET A 168 -18.05 25.10 8.07
CA MET A 168 -18.33 25.96 9.22
C MET A 168 -17.36 27.16 9.28
N PRO A 169 -17.47 28.12 8.35
CA PRO A 169 -16.61 29.31 8.34
C PRO A 169 -16.93 30.25 9.52
N GLU A 170 -15.92 30.96 10.03
CA GLU A 170 -16.07 32.02 11.06
C GLU A 170 -16.80 33.27 10.56
#